data_AF-A0A084VWU0-F1
#
_entry.id   AF-A0A084VWU0-F1
#
_cell.length_a   1.000
_cell.length_b   1.000
_cell.length_c   1.000
_cell.angle_alpha   90.00
_cell.angle_beta   90.00
_cell.angle_gamma   90.00
#
_symmetry.space_group_name_H-M   'P 1'
#
loop_
_entity.id
_entity.type
_entity.pdbx_description
1 polymer ?
#
loop_
_entity_poly.entity_id
_entity_poly.type
_entity_poly.pdbx_seq_one_letter_code
_entity_poly.pdbx_strand_id
1 'polypeptide(L)'
;MYSKIVVVLAVIAAVSAQSHYGHQEYHQPQHYHHEEEHHGPVHYEYHYDVHDDHTGDVHGQREARKDDSTQGEYYLIDADGHKRTVKYHVE
;
A
#
# COMPACT_ATOMS: atom_id res chain seq x y z
N MET A 1 28.00 16.83 -0.34
CA MET A 1 26.59 16.89 -0.79
C MET A 1 26.22 15.86 -1.88
N TYR A 2 26.91 14.70 -1.96
CA TYR A 2 26.47 13.55 -2.79
C TYR A 2 26.29 12.25 -1.98
N SER A 3 26.64 12.26 -0.70
CA SER A 3 26.60 11.07 0.18
C SER A 3 25.18 10.66 0.60
N LYS A 4 24.19 11.56 0.54
CA LYS A 4 22.79 11.25 0.88
C LYS A 4 22.01 10.59 -0.28
N ILE A 5 22.45 10.78 -1.53
CA ILE A 5 21.78 10.22 -2.72
C ILE A 5 22.12 8.73 -2.89
N VAL A 6 23.31 8.29 -2.46
CA VAL A 6 23.73 6.88 -2.54
C VAL A 6 22.94 5.99 -1.58
N VAL A 7 22.53 6.51 -0.42
CA VAL A 7 21.78 5.74 0.59
C VAL A 7 20.35 5.45 0.13
N VAL A 8 19.73 6.36 -0.64
CA VAL A 8 18.35 6.20 -1.13
C VAL A 8 18.24 5.13 -2.23
N LEU A 9 19.28 4.95 -3.07
CA LEU A 9 19.30 3.91 -4.10
C LEU A 9 19.59 2.50 -3.53
N ALA A 10 20.29 2.40 -2.40
CA ALA A 10 20.62 1.12 -1.78
C ALA A 10 19.42 0.43 -1.11
N VAL A 11 18.40 1.20 -0.66
CA VAL A 11 17.20 0.63 -0.03
C VAL A 11 16.22 0.07 -1.07
N ILE A 12 16.19 0.63 -2.29
CA ILE A 12 15.30 0.17 -3.37
C ILE A 12 15.78 -1.16 -3.99
N ALA A 13 17.08 -1.44 -3.97
CA ALA A 13 17.63 -2.67 -4.55
C ALA A 13 17.57 -3.90 -3.63
N ALA A 14 17.34 -3.73 -2.32
CA ALA A 14 17.35 -4.84 -1.36
C ALA A 14 16.02 -5.61 -1.29
N VAL A 15 14.91 -5.04 -1.79
CA VAL A 15 13.58 -5.66 -1.71
C VAL A 15 13.28 -6.59 -2.89
N SER A 16 13.99 -6.48 -4.02
CA SER A 16 13.72 -7.29 -5.22
C SER A 16 14.42 -8.66 -5.26
N ALA A 17 15.26 -8.97 -4.28
CA ALA A 17 16.08 -10.20 -4.30
C ALA A 17 15.44 -11.42 -3.61
N GLN A 18 14.23 -11.32 -3.06
CA GLN A 18 13.56 -12.41 -2.36
C GLN A 18 12.33 -12.92 -3.13
N SER A 19 12.54 -13.43 -4.34
CA SER A 19 11.50 -14.16 -5.06
C SER A 19 12.11 -15.28 -5.90
N HIS A 20 12.81 -16.20 -5.22
CA HIS A 20 13.20 -17.48 -5.80
C HIS A 20 12.90 -18.60 -4.81
N TYR A 21 11.63 -18.99 -4.73
CA TYR A 21 11.23 -20.29 -4.19
C TYR A 21 11.11 -21.28 -5.34
N GLY A 22 11.97 -22.29 -5.34
CA GLY A 22 11.89 -23.41 -6.29
C GLY A 22 10.63 -24.23 -6.03
N HIS A 23 9.90 -24.53 -7.09
CA HIS A 23 8.80 -25.50 -7.05
C HIS A 23 9.38 -26.92 -7.09
N GLN A 24 9.10 -27.71 -6.05
CA GLN A 24 9.25 -29.17 -6.06
C GLN A 24 8.00 -29.78 -6.72
N GLU A 25 8.22 -30.54 -7.79
CA GLU A 25 7.19 -31.19 -8.59
C GLU A 25 6.77 -32.50 -7.92
N TYR A 26 5.66 -32.46 -7.17
CA TYR A 26 4.96 -33.65 -6.70
C TYR A 26 3.70 -33.83 -7.55
N HIS A 27 3.70 -34.83 -8.42
CA HIS A 27 2.51 -35.23 -9.17
C HIS A 27 1.46 -35.79 -8.21
N GLN A 28 0.42 -35.00 -7.92
CA GLN A 28 -0.85 -35.48 -7.35
C GLN A 28 -1.93 -35.55 -8.45
N PRO A 29 -2.85 -36.52 -8.36
CA PRO A 29 -3.89 -36.72 -9.38
C PRO A 29 -4.82 -35.50 -9.46
N GLN A 30 -5.10 -35.09 -10.70
CA GLN A 30 -5.92 -33.93 -11.07
C GLN A 30 -7.36 -34.08 -10.56
N HIS A 31 -7.65 -33.49 -9.40
CA HIS A 31 -9.01 -33.10 -9.05
C HIS A 31 -9.29 -31.77 -9.75
N TYR A 32 -10.11 -31.80 -10.80
CA TYR A 32 -10.69 -30.60 -11.39
C TYR A 32 -11.69 -30.01 -10.40
N HIS A 33 -11.21 -29.26 -9.41
CA HIS A 33 -12.03 -28.26 -8.76
C HIS A 33 -12.18 -27.11 -9.76
N HIS A 34 -13.36 -27.02 -10.35
CA HIS A 34 -13.79 -25.78 -10.97
C HIS A 34 -14.00 -24.80 -9.81
N GLU A 35 -12.93 -24.09 -9.43
CA GLU A 35 -13.08 -22.85 -8.67
C GLU A 35 -13.77 -21.90 -9.65
N GLU A 36 -15.06 -21.68 -9.46
CA GLU A 36 -15.72 -20.52 -10.05
C GLU A 36 -14.97 -19.29 -9.51
N GLU A 37 -14.06 -18.75 -10.30
CA GLU A 37 -13.41 -17.49 -10.00
C GLU A 37 -14.51 -16.43 -9.91
N HIS A 38 -14.91 -16.12 -8.68
CA HIS A 38 -15.89 -15.10 -8.37
C HIS A 38 -15.25 -13.73 -8.67
N HIS A 39 -15.25 -13.34 -9.95
CA HIS A 39 -14.94 -11.99 -10.41
C HIS A 39 -16.12 -11.07 -10.07
N GLY A 40 -16.31 -10.82 -8.78
CA GLY A 40 -17.14 -9.71 -8.32
C GLY A 40 -16.44 -8.37 -8.54
N PRO A 41 -17.17 -7.25 -8.60
CA PRO A 41 -16.56 -5.92 -8.65
C PRO A 41 -15.59 -5.71 -7.49
N VAL A 42 -14.37 -5.26 -7.79
CA VAL A 42 -13.34 -4.98 -6.77
C VAL A 42 -13.76 -3.76 -5.98
N HIS A 43 -14.09 -3.94 -4.70
CA HIS A 43 -14.50 -2.84 -3.83
C HIS A 43 -13.84 -2.94 -2.46
N TYR A 44 -13.24 -1.84 -2.01
CA TYR A 44 -12.76 -1.69 -0.64
C TYR A 44 -12.88 -0.24 -0.17
N GLU A 45 -12.93 -0.07 1.15
CA GLU A 45 -12.80 1.21 1.82
C GLU A 45 -12.04 1.01 3.13
N TYR A 46 -11.08 1.88 3.42
CA TYR A 46 -10.38 1.91 4.70
C TYR A 46 -10.03 3.33 5.11
N HIS A 47 -9.83 3.52 6.41
CA HIS A 47 -9.32 4.75 6.98
C HIS A 47 -8.52 4.46 8.26
N TYR A 48 -7.61 5.37 8.59
CA TYR A 48 -6.96 5.41 9.89
C TYR A 48 -6.66 6.85 10.28
N ASP A 49 -6.53 7.06 11.58
CA ASP A 49 -6.19 8.34 12.19
C ASP A 49 -5.20 8.10 13.34
N VAL A 50 -4.21 8.98 13.42
CA VAL A 50 -3.21 9.03 14.49
C VAL A 50 -3.35 10.37 15.19
N HIS A 51 -3.43 10.32 16.52
CA HIS A 51 -3.40 11.49 17.39
C HIS A 51 -2.55 11.13 18.62
N ASP A 52 -1.26 11.45 18.54
CA ASP A 52 -0.30 11.17 19.60
C ASP A 52 0.18 12.47 20.24
N ASP A 53 -0.39 12.81 21.40
CA ASP A 53 -0.02 13.99 22.18
C ASP A 53 1.43 13.95 22.70
N HIS A 54 2.03 12.76 22.82
CA HIS A 54 3.39 12.63 23.32
C HIS A 54 4.43 13.06 22.29
N THR A 55 4.22 12.67 21.02
CA THR A 55 5.11 13.01 19.91
C THR A 55 4.66 14.24 19.12
N GLY A 56 3.39 14.63 19.28
CA GLY A 56 2.73 15.66 18.47
C GLY A 56 2.31 15.18 17.08
N ASP A 57 2.34 13.87 16.82
CA ASP A 57 1.98 13.31 15.53
C ASP A 57 0.46 13.26 15.35
N VAL A 58 -0.03 14.01 14.35
CA VAL A 58 -1.44 14.08 13.99
C VAL A 58 -1.59 13.96 12.48
N HIS A 59 -2.01 12.80 12.01
CA HIS A 59 -2.19 12.50 10.60
C HIS A 59 -3.23 11.41 10.39
N GLY A 60 -3.69 11.24 9.15
CA GLY A 60 -4.62 10.18 8.81
C GLY A 60 -4.84 10.03 7.31
N GLN A 61 -5.44 8.91 6.92
CA GLN A 61 -5.74 8.58 5.54
C GLN A 61 -7.15 8.01 5.42
N ARG A 62 -7.81 8.27 4.29
CA ARG A 62 -8.95 7.48 3.81
C ARG A 62 -8.77 7.16 2.35
N GLU A 63 -9.06 5.92 1.98
CA GLU A 63 -9.08 5.48 0.58
C GLU A 63 -10.28 4.58 0.32
N ALA A 64 -10.85 4.72 -0.87
CA ALA A 64 -11.86 3.81 -1.39
C ALA A 64 -11.52 3.45 -2.83
N ARG A 65 -11.75 2.17 -3.17
CA ARG A 65 -11.72 1.69 -4.55
C ARG A 65 -13.07 1.14 -4.94
N LYS A 66 -13.45 1.42 -6.17
CA LYS A 66 -14.57 0.77 -6.84
C LYS A 66 -14.17 0.44 -8.27
N ASP A 67 -14.20 -0.84 -8.59
CA ASP A 67 -13.79 -1.40 -9.87
C ASP A 67 -12.35 -0.97 -10.21
N ASP A 68 -12.19 -0.10 -11.20
CA ASP A 68 -10.89 0.42 -11.63
C ASP A 68 -10.53 1.78 -11.02
N SER A 69 -11.48 2.45 -10.36
CA SER A 69 -11.29 3.78 -9.80
C SER A 69 -10.91 3.73 -8.32
N THR A 70 -9.79 4.36 -7.97
CA THR A 70 -9.35 4.55 -6.58
C THR A 70 -9.28 6.03 -6.28
N GLN A 71 -9.87 6.45 -5.15
CA GLN A 71 -9.80 7.82 -4.67
C GLN A 71 -9.50 7.85 -3.18
N GLY A 72 -8.83 8.91 -2.73
CA GLY A 72 -8.50 9.03 -1.32
C GLY A 72 -7.99 10.40 -0.93
N GLU A 73 -7.73 10.53 0.36
CA GLU A 73 -7.10 11.69 0.94
C GLU A 73 -6.15 11.30 2.07
N TYR A 74 -5.07 12.08 2.20
CA TYR A 74 -4.15 12.03 3.32
C TYR A 74 -4.06 13.41 3.95
N TYR A 75 -4.01 13.49 5.27
CA TYR A 75 -3.79 14.73 5.99
C TYR A 75 -2.69 14.60 7.04
N LEU A 76 -2.05 15.73 7.34
CA LEU A 76 -1.15 15.87 8.48
C LEU A 76 -1.26 17.28 9.07
N ILE A 77 -1.00 17.43 10.36
CA ILE A 77 -0.74 18.72 11.00
C ILE A 77 0.77 18.95 11.00
N ASP A 78 1.24 20.03 10.36
CA ASP A 78 2.68 20.34 10.36
C ASP A 78 3.14 20.96 11.69
N ALA A 79 4.46 21.12 11.85
CA ALA A 79 5.04 21.64 13.08
C ALA A 79 4.58 23.07 13.44
N ASP A 80 4.09 23.83 12.46
CA ASP A 80 3.53 25.17 12.66
C ASP A 80 2.02 25.13 12.95
N GLY A 81 1.43 23.93 13.08
CA GLY A 81 0.02 23.70 13.37
C GLY A 81 -0.91 23.74 12.16
N HIS A 82 -0.38 23.84 10.93
CA HIS A 82 -1.21 23.91 9.74
C HIS A 82 -1.64 22.51 9.29
N LYS A 83 -2.94 22.33 9.08
CA LYS A 83 -3.47 21.13 8.43
C LYS A 83 -3.21 21.19 6.93
N ARG A 84 -2.46 20.21 6.43
CA ARG A 84 -2.28 19.97 5.00
C ARG A 84 -3.11 18.75 4.61
N THR A 85 -3.79 18.83 3.47
CA THR A 85 -4.58 17.72 2.94
C THR A 85 -4.27 17.54 1.47
N VAL A 86 -3.93 16.32 1.09
CA VAL A 86 -3.74 15.91 -0.30
C VAL A 86 -4.91 15.02 -0.65
N LYS A 87 -5.59 15.34 -1.76
CA LYS A 87 -6.63 14.51 -2.36
C LYS A 87 -6.08 13.93 -3.65
N TYR A 88 -6.35 12.66 -3.90
CA TYR A 88 -5.90 11.96 -5.09
C TYR A 88 -7.00 11.09 -5.68
N HIS A 89 -6.82 10.79 -6.97
CA HIS A 89 -7.72 9.99 -7.78
C HIS A 89 -6.90 9.26 -8.84
N VAL A 90 -7.25 8.00 -9.10
CA VAL A 90 -6.64 7.12 -10.08
C VAL A 90 -7.75 6.42 -10.86
N GLU A 91 -7.61 6.37 -12.19
CA GLU A 91 -8.48 5.67 -13.15
C GLU A 91 -7.64 4.72 -14.01
#